data_AF-A0A2E5LMW8-F1
#
_entry.id   AF-A0A2E5LMW8-F1
#
_cell.length_a   1.000
_cell.length_b   1.000
_cell.length_c   1.000
_cell.angle_alpha   90.00
_cell.angle_beta   90.00
_cell.angle_gamma   90.00
#
_symmetry.space_group_name_H-M   'P 1'
#
loop_
_entity.id
_entity.type
_entity.pdbx_description
1 polymer ?
#
loop_
_entity_poly.entity_id
_entity_poly.type
_entity_poly.pdbx_seq_one_letter_code
_entity_poly.pdbx_strand_id
1 'polypeptide(L)'
;MLRDAFRTKFTAILSLIFAIMFSLPSYAKWTQVTKNSTATFYVDFERIQKVDGYVNFWVLIDSLNPTNGVLSTTMNYQGNCISLRYAILSGLRYPNPMGKGKISSHRTIKFPKWYTPQSTSETETILKAACKP
;
A
#
# COMPACT_ATOMS: atom_id res chain seq x y z
N MET A 1 34.05 31.82 -23.33
CA MET A 1 33.83 32.27 -21.93
C MET A 1 32.35 32.40 -21.57
N LEU A 2 31.58 33.36 -22.13
CA LEU A 2 30.13 33.49 -21.83
C LEU A 2 29.27 32.29 -22.29
N ARG A 3 29.60 31.70 -23.45
CA ARG A 3 28.90 30.54 -24.02
C ARG A 3 29.11 29.25 -23.20
N ASP A 4 30.30 29.07 -22.66
CA ASP A 4 30.66 27.90 -21.84
C ASP A 4 29.99 27.97 -20.47
N ALA A 5 30.02 29.15 -19.83
CA ALA A 5 29.31 29.41 -18.57
C ALA A 5 27.79 29.20 -18.71
N PHE A 6 27.20 29.57 -19.85
CA PHE A 6 25.78 29.33 -20.13
C PHE A 6 25.48 27.82 -20.28
N ARG A 7 26.34 27.07 -20.97
CA ARG A 7 26.20 25.62 -21.19
C ARG A 7 26.35 24.81 -19.89
N THR A 8 27.29 25.20 -19.02
CA THR A 8 27.50 24.58 -17.70
C THR A 8 26.36 24.90 -16.73
N LYS A 9 25.83 26.13 -16.76
CA LYS A 9 24.64 26.51 -15.96
C LYS A 9 23.38 25.77 -16.43
N PHE A 10 23.18 25.66 -17.74
CA PHE A 10 22.04 24.93 -18.31
C PHE A 10 22.06 23.44 -17.97
N THR A 11 23.24 22.80 -18.06
CA THR A 11 23.41 21.40 -17.66
C THR A 11 23.19 21.19 -16.16
N ALA A 12 23.69 22.08 -15.30
CA ALA A 12 23.46 22.00 -13.85
C ALA A 12 21.97 22.13 -13.47
N ILE A 13 21.23 23.05 -14.11
CA ILE A 13 19.79 23.21 -13.90
C ILE A 13 19.02 21.95 -14.33
N LEU A 14 19.38 21.36 -15.48
CA LEU A 14 18.75 20.13 -15.97
C LEU A 14 19.01 18.94 -15.03
N SER A 15 20.24 18.79 -14.52
CA SER A 15 20.58 17.76 -13.52
C SER A 15 19.82 17.93 -12.21
N LEU A 16 19.63 19.18 -11.75
CA LEU A 16 18.87 19.47 -10.54
C LEU A 16 17.38 19.14 -10.70
N ILE A 17 16.78 19.49 -11.84
CA ILE A 17 15.38 19.15 -12.17
C ILE A 17 15.20 17.62 -12.22
N PHE A 18 16.16 16.90 -12.81
CA PHE A 18 16.15 15.44 -12.86
C PHE A 18 16.23 14.82 -11.45
N ALA A 19 17.11 15.32 -10.59
CA ALA A 19 17.20 14.86 -9.19
C ALA A 19 15.89 15.07 -8.42
N ILE A 20 15.19 16.19 -8.64
CA ILE A 20 13.90 16.49 -7.99
C ILE A 20 12.80 15.53 -8.48
N MET A 21 12.75 15.20 -9.78
CA MET A 21 11.77 14.27 -10.36
C MET A 21 11.94 12.84 -9.82
N PHE A 22 13.18 12.40 -9.57
CA PHE A 22 13.44 11.09 -8.94
C PHE A 22 13.16 11.07 -7.43
N SER A 23 13.04 12.24 -6.80
CA SER A 23 12.71 12.37 -5.37
C SER A 23 11.20 12.48 -5.09
N LEU A 24 10.34 12.26 -6.09
CA LEU A 24 8.89 12.23 -5.86
C LEU A 24 8.59 11.19 -4.77
N PRO A 25 7.82 11.56 -3.72
CA PRO A 25 7.42 10.60 -2.72
C PRO A 25 6.73 9.43 -3.41
N SER A 26 7.16 8.20 -3.10
CA SER A 26 6.35 7.02 -3.41
C SER A 26 5.04 7.19 -2.65
N TYR A 27 4.04 7.77 -3.29
CA TYR A 27 2.68 7.74 -2.78
C TYR A 27 2.11 6.37 -3.08
N ALA A 28 1.37 5.82 -2.12
CA ALA A 28 0.68 4.56 -2.35
C ALA A 28 -0.36 4.75 -3.44
N LYS A 29 -0.37 3.89 -4.46
CA LYS A 29 -1.34 3.96 -5.55
C LYS A 29 -2.46 2.96 -5.29
N TRP A 30 -3.33 3.33 -4.35
CA TRP A 30 -4.46 2.50 -3.93
C TRP A 30 -5.42 2.23 -5.08
N THR A 31 -5.57 0.95 -5.44
CA THR A 31 -6.50 0.48 -6.45
C THR A 31 -7.63 -0.27 -5.77
N GLN A 32 -8.88 0.12 -6.03
CA GLN A 32 -10.04 -0.56 -5.45
C GLN A 32 -10.12 -2.00 -5.97
N VAL A 33 -10.29 -2.96 -5.06
CA VAL A 33 -10.42 -4.39 -5.40
C VAL A 33 -11.83 -4.90 -5.14
N THR A 34 -12.42 -4.53 -4.00
CA THR A 34 -13.77 -4.95 -3.62
C THR A 34 -14.38 -3.96 -2.63
N LYS A 35 -15.68 -4.11 -2.34
CA LYS A 35 -16.40 -3.34 -1.33
C LYS A 35 -17.52 -4.18 -0.72
N ASN A 36 -17.95 -3.81 0.47
CA ASN A 36 -19.15 -4.35 1.09
C ASN A 36 -20.02 -3.22 1.67
N SER A 37 -21.01 -3.58 2.50
CA SER A 37 -21.94 -2.63 3.10
C SER A 37 -21.29 -1.68 4.11
N THR A 38 -20.03 -1.91 4.51
CA THR A 38 -19.36 -1.17 5.58
C THR A 38 -18.08 -0.47 5.15
N ALA A 39 -17.40 -0.98 4.10
CA ALA A 39 -16.10 -0.49 3.70
C ALA A 39 -15.78 -0.77 2.22
N THR A 40 -14.84 0.02 1.70
CA THR A 40 -14.18 -0.23 0.41
C THR A 40 -12.74 -0.68 0.67
N PHE A 41 -12.29 -1.66 -0.11
CA PHE A 41 -10.98 -2.29 0.06
C PHE A 41 -10.10 -2.01 -1.15
N TYR A 42 -8.89 -1.54 -0.88
CA TYR A 42 -7.92 -1.16 -1.89
C TYR A 42 -6.61 -1.92 -1.69
N VAL A 43 -5.88 -2.15 -2.77
CA VAL A 43 -4.54 -2.73 -2.77
C VAL A 43 -3.58 -1.79 -3.49
N ASP A 44 -2.38 -1.64 -2.95
CA ASP A 44 -1.29 -0.94 -3.62
C ASP A 44 -0.47 -1.95 -4.45
N PHE A 45 -0.90 -2.18 -5.70
CA PHE A 45 -0.29 -3.18 -6.58
C PHE A 45 1.17 -2.86 -6.95
N GLU A 46 1.53 -1.57 -7.02
CA GLU A 46 2.88 -1.14 -7.39
C GLU A 46 3.94 -1.50 -6.32
N ARG A 47 3.50 -1.74 -5.08
CA ARG A 47 4.36 -2.13 -3.96
C ARG A 47 4.39 -3.62 -3.68
N ILE A 48 3.69 -4.43 -4.47
CA ILE A 48 3.68 -5.88 -4.25
C ILE A 48 5.05 -6.46 -4.56
N GLN A 49 5.64 -7.12 -3.57
CA GLN A 49 6.88 -7.88 -3.73
C GLN A 49 6.55 -9.35 -3.82
N LYS A 50 6.98 -10.01 -4.90
CA LYS A 50 6.75 -11.44 -5.13
C LYS A 50 8.07 -12.20 -5.05
N VAL A 51 8.14 -13.22 -4.19
CA VAL A 51 9.33 -14.09 -4.04
C VAL A 51 8.84 -15.50 -3.72
N ASP A 52 9.27 -16.50 -4.50
CA ASP A 52 9.03 -17.93 -4.25
C ASP A 52 7.55 -18.32 -3.98
N GLY A 53 6.62 -17.71 -4.72
CA GLY A 53 5.18 -17.95 -4.54
C GLY A 53 4.55 -17.22 -3.34
N TYR A 54 5.31 -16.38 -2.65
CA TYR A 54 4.82 -15.47 -1.62
C TYR A 54 4.70 -14.04 -2.14
N VAL A 55 3.76 -13.30 -1.56
CA VAL A 55 3.54 -11.88 -1.86
C VAL A 55 3.51 -11.06 -0.57
N ASN A 56 4.21 -9.94 -0.53
CA ASN A 56 4.01 -8.92 0.49
C ASN A 56 3.21 -7.77 -0.13
N PHE A 57 2.11 -7.38 0.51
CA PHE A 57 1.19 -6.40 -0.06
C PHE A 57 0.48 -5.60 1.03
N TRP A 58 0.05 -4.40 0.64
CA TRP A 58 -0.71 -3.52 1.52
C TRP A 58 -2.18 -3.50 1.11
N VAL A 59 -3.05 -3.53 2.11
CA VAL A 59 -4.49 -3.35 1.96
C VAL A 59 -4.90 -2.08 2.70
N LEU A 60 -5.67 -1.23 2.04
CA LEU A 60 -6.35 -0.10 2.67
C LEU A 60 -7.83 -0.41 2.78
N ILE A 61 -8.35 -0.31 4.00
CA ILE A 61 -9.77 -0.47 4.33
C ILE A 61 -10.29 0.93 4.62
N ASP A 62 -11.20 1.41 3.79
CA ASP A 62 -11.85 2.72 3.92
C ASP A 62 -13.30 2.52 4.36
N SER A 63 -13.59 2.87 5.61
CA SER A 63 -14.90 2.63 6.23
C SER A 63 -15.88 3.74 5.84
N LEU A 64 -17.14 3.36 5.60
CA LEU A 64 -18.20 4.33 5.30
C LEU A 64 -18.54 5.22 6.50
N ASN A 65 -18.43 4.66 7.72
CA ASN A 65 -18.68 5.35 8.97
C ASN A 65 -17.52 5.12 9.95
N PRO A 66 -17.17 6.11 10.78
CA PRO A 66 -16.09 5.96 11.75
C PRO A 66 -16.49 4.99 12.86
N THR A 67 -15.55 4.14 13.28
CA THR A 67 -15.68 3.31 14.49
C THR A 67 -14.60 3.74 15.48
N ASN A 68 -15.02 4.23 16.66
CA ASN A 68 -14.09 4.79 17.67
C ASN A 68 -13.15 5.86 17.10
N GLY A 69 -13.67 6.73 16.22
CA GLY A 69 -12.90 7.79 15.57
C GLY A 69 -11.90 7.30 14.50
N VAL A 70 -11.97 6.03 14.09
CA VAL A 70 -11.16 5.46 13.01
C VAL A 70 -12.02 5.35 11.76
N LEU A 71 -11.56 5.95 10.66
CA LEU A 71 -12.28 5.97 9.38
C LEU A 71 -11.56 5.20 8.28
N SER A 72 -10.25 4.99 8.42
CA SER A 72 -9.52 4.08 7.55
C SER A 72 -8.39 3.34 8.28
N THR A 73 -8.05 2.17 7.76
CA THR A 73 -6.94 1.34 8.27
C THR A 73 -6.10 0.85 7.10
N THR A 74 -4.78 0.94 7.21
CA THR A 74 -3.86 0.23 6.31
C THR A 74 -3.29 -0.99 7.02
N MET A 75 -3.19 -2.09 6.30
CA MET A 75 -2.70 -3.36 6.81
C MET A 75 -1.65 -3.91 5.87
N ASN A 76 -0.55 -4.41 6.45
CA ASN A 76 0.50 -5.10 5.72
C ASN A 76 0.27 -6.61 5.84
N TYR A 77 0.23 -7.29 4.71
CA TYR A 77 -0.02 -8.71 4.59
C TYR A 77 1.17 -9.42 3.96
N GLN A 78 1.41 -10.64 4.41
CA GLN A 78 2.11 -11.65 3.64
C GLN A 78 1.12 -12.69 3.14
N GLY A 79 1.15 -13.02 1.86
CA GLY A 79 0.34 -14.05 1.22
C GLY A 79 1.21 -15.20 0.74
N ASN A 80 0.73 -16.44 0.88
CA ASN A 80 1.24 -17.61 0.18
C ASN A 80 0.26 -17.92 -0.95
N CYS A 81 0.69 -17.69 -2.19
CA CYS A 81 -0.14 -17.84 -3.38
C CYS A 81 -0.31 -19.30 -3.84
N ILE A 82 0.54 -20.21 -3.35
CA ILE A 82 0.43 -21.65 -3.65
C ILE A 82 -0.71 -22.26 -2.84
N SER A 83 -0.77 -21.97 -1.54
CA SER A 83 -1.81 -22.51 -0.64
C SER A 83 -2.99 -21.56 -0.41
N LEU A 84 -2.98 -20.36 -1.01
CA LEU A 84 -3.92 -19.26 -0.75
C LEU A 84 -4.15 -18.99 0.74
N ARG A 85 -3.05 -18.75 1.47
CA ARG A 85 -3.08 -18.36 2.89
C ARG A 85 -2.48 -16.98 3.07
N TYR A 86 -2.83 -16.31 4.16
CA TYR A 86 -2.26 -15.00 4.48
C TYR A 86 -1.92 -14.85 5.97
N ALA A 87 -1.02 -13.93 6.26
CA ALA A 87 -0.70 -13.47 7.60
C ALA A 87 -0.74 -11.93 7.62
N ILE A 88 -1.25 -11.36 8.71
CA ILE A 88 -1.22 -9.91 8.94
C ILE A 88 0.07 -9.59 9.69
N LEU A 89 0.87 -8.68 9.16
CA LEU A 89 2.17 -8.28 9.72
C LEU A 89 2.03 -7.02 10.59
N SER A 90 1.25 -6.05 10.13
CA SER A 90 1.04 -4.79 10.85
C SER A 90 -0.25 -4.10 10.43
N GLY A 91 -0.72 -3.15 11.25
CA GLY A 91 -1.85 -2.29 10.95
C GLY A 91 -1.66 -0.86 11.48
N LEU A 92 -2.06 0.12 10.67
CA LEU A 92 -2.07 1.54 10.99
C LEU A 92 -3.50 2.07 10.88
N ARG A 93 -3.95 2.84 11.88
CA ARG A 93 -5.30 3.42 11.90
C ARG A 93 -5.24 4.92 11.73
N TYR A 94 -6.25 5.45 11.06
CA TYR A 94 -6.33 6.85 10.67
C TYR A 94 -7.71 7.42 10.98
N PRO A 95 -7.79 8.69 11.42
CA PRO A 95 -9.06 9.34 11.70
C PRO A 95 -9.81 9.77 10.43
N ASN A 96 -9.09 9.91 9.30
CA ASN A 96 -9.67 10.36 8.03
C ASN A 96 -9.70 9.23 7.00
N PRO A 97 -10.46 9.36 5.91
CA PRO A 97 -10.52 8.37 4.85
C PRO A 97 -9.16 8.20 4.15
N MET A 98 -8.99 7.09 3.45
CA MET A 98 -7.87 6.83 2.55
C MET A 98 -6.48 6.96 3.19
N GLY A 99 -6.35 6.57 4.46
CA GLY A 99 -5.07 6.54 5.18
C GLY A 99 -4.52 7.93 5.48
N LYS A 100 -5.40 8.93 5.58
CA LYS A 100 -5.01 10.34 5.76
C LYS A 100 -5.05 10.76 7.23
N GLY A 101 -4.29 11.82 7.54
CA GLY A 101 -4.18 12.37 8.89
C GLY A 101 -3.10 11.68 9.73
N LYS A 102 -2.96 12.14 10.97
CA LYS A 102 -1.99 11.56 11.91
C LYS A 102 -2.43 10.15 12.30
N ILE A 103 -1.50 9.20 12.26
CA ILE A 103 -1.74 7.82 12.69
C ILE A 103 -2.25 7.84 14.14
N SER A 104 -3.45 7.31 14.36
CA SER A 104 -4.07 7.24 15.68
C SER A 104 -3.56 6.04 16.48
N SER A 105 -3.24 4.93 15.80
CA SER A 105 -2.58 3.78 16.41
C SER A 105 -1.79 2.98 15.37
N HIS A 106 -0.70 2.36 15.83
CA HIS A 106 0.12 1.43 15.05
C HIS A 106 0.29 0.13 15.84
N ARG A 107 0.07 -1.00 15.18
CA ARG A 107 0.33 -2.33 15.74
C ARG A 107 1.24 -3.11 14.78
N THR A 108 2.31 -3.68 15.31
CA THR A 108 3.14 -4.70 14.64
C THR A 108 2.90 -6.05 15.31
N ILE A 109 2.81 -7.13 14.52
CA ILE A 109 2.56 -8.48 15.03
C ILE A 109 3.88 -9.26 15.01
N LYS A 110 4.44 -9.53 16.20
CA LYS A 110 5.74 -10.23 16.34
C LYS A 110 5.70 -11.69 15.86
N PHE A 111 4.56 -12.35 16.03
CA PHE A 111 4.35 -13.75 15.63
C PHE A 111 3.08 -13.86 14.78
N PRO A 112 3.15 -13.52 13.47
CA PRO A 112 2.00 -13.56 12.58
C PRO A 112 1.48 -15.00 12.46
N LYS A 113 0.17 -15.17 12.67
CA LYS A 113 -0.53 -16.42 12.41
C LYS A 113 -0.97 -16.47 10.95
N TRP A 114 -1.01 -17.68 10.39
CA TRP A 114 -1.44 -17.93 9.02
C TRP A 114 -2.90 -18.36 8.98
N TYR A 115 -3.69 -17.67 8.17
CA TYR A 115 -5.11 -17.87 8.00
C TYR A 115 -5.43 -18.32 6.58
N THR A 116 -6.45 -19.16 6.44
CA THR A 116 -7.10 -19.43 5.16
C THR A 116 -8.30 -18.48 5.07
N PRO A 117 -8.44 -17.69 3.99
CA PRO A 117 -9.59 -16.83 3.84
C PRO A 117 -10.87 -17.68 3.73
N GLN A 118 -11.96 -17.21 4.32
CA GLN A 118 -13.26 -17.82 4.10
C GLN A 118 -13.66 -17.69 2.64
N SER A 119 -14.31 -18.73 2.10
CA SER A 119 -14.83 -18.70 0.73
C SER A 119 -15.74 -17.50 0.53
N THR A 120 -15.64 -16.83 -0.61
CA THR A 120 -16.38 -15.62 -1.01
C THR A 120 -16.12 -14.37 -0.15
N SER A 121 -15.14 -14.39 0.75
CA SER A 121 -14.79 -13.22 1.55
C SER A 121 -14.05 -12.15 0.73
N GLU A 122 -14.12 -10.91 1.18
CA GLU A 122 -13.32 -9.82 0.62
C GLU A 122 -11.82 -10.13 0.74
N THR A 123 -11.42 -10.78 1.83
CA THR A 123 -10.02 -11.19 2.04
C THR A 123 -9.58 -12.23 1.01
N GLU A 124 -10.45 -13.20 0.66
CA GLU A 124 -10.15 -14.15 -0.43
C GLU A 124 -9.98 -13.41 -1.76
N THR A 125 -10.91 -12.50 -2.06
CA THR A 125 -10.89 -11.71 -3.30
C THR A 125 -9.62 -10.86 -3.40
N ILE A 126 -9.23 -10.20 -2.31
CA ILE A 126 -8.02 -9.39 -2.21
C ILE A 126 -6.76 -10.24 -2.36
N LEU A 127 -6.67 -11.37 -1.65
CA LEU A 127 -5.51 -12.26 -1.72
C LEU A 127 -5.35 -12.82 -3.13
N LYS A 128 -6.44 -13.28 -3.76
CA LYS A 128 -6.43 -13.73 -5.17
C LYS A 128 -5.97 -12.63 -6.10
N ALA A 129 -6.42 -11.38 -5.89
CA ALA A 129 -5.98 -10.24 -6.70
C ALA A 129 -4.47 -9.97 -6.54
N ALA A 130 -3.95 -10.00 -5.32
CA ALA A 130 -2.52 -9.80 -5.03
C ALA A 130 -1.64 -10.95 -5.60
N CYS A 131 -2.19 -12.16 -5.68
CA CYS A 131 -1.52 -13.34 -6.20
C CYS A 131 -1.59 -13.52 -7.72
N LYS A 132 -2.31 -12.66 -8.45
CA LYS A 132 -2.30 -12.71 -9.92
C LYS A 132 -0.87 -12.53 -10.46
N PRO A 133 -0.49 -13.18 -11.57
CA PRO A 133 0.83 -13.02 -12.20
C PRO A 133 1.20 -11.56 -12.44
#